data_AF-A0A8J5FK96-F1
#
_entry.id   AF-A0A8J5FK96-F1
#
_cell.length_a   1.000
_cell.length_b   1.000
_cell.length_c   1.000
_cell.angle_alpha   90.00
_cell.angle_beta   90.00
_cell.angle_gamma   90.00
#
_symmetry.space_group_name_H-M   'P 1'
#
loop_
_entity.id
_entity.type
_entity.pdbx_description
1 polymer ?
#
loop_
_entity_poly.entity_id
_entity_poly.type
_entity_poly.pdbx_seq_one_letter_code
_entity_poly.pdbx_strand_id
1 'polypeptide(L)'
;MEVEVKLRLPDADVHQRLSDALAPYHLLTHLQENLFFDGAAGELSSRFAVLRIRFYDADARCVISLKAKASLVGGVSRVEEDEEDIDPALGRACAADPLRLADAAASSRIMRRVLKEFGSDGKMRSFVCLGGFRNVRAVYAWKEGLTLELDETRYDFGTSYELECETTDPEKAKELLESFLKENGIPYAYSEASKFAVFRAGKLLP
;
A
#
# COMPACT_ATOMS: atom_id res chain seq x y z
N MET A 1 -14.80 -1.16 3.09
CA MET A 1 -13.75 -1.48 4.07
C MET A 1 -12.95 -2.59 3.44
N GLU A 2 -11.68 -2.31 3.15
CA GLU A 2 -10.74 -3.30 2.64
C GLU A 2 -10.28 -4.19 3.79
N VAL A 3 -10.16 -5.48 3.51
CA VAL A 3 -9.70 -6.50 4.47
C VAL A 3 -8.68 -7.38 3.75
N GLU A 4 -7.48 -7.49 4.32
CA GLU A 4 -6.37 -8.23 3.73
C GLU A 4 -5.63 -9.06 4.78
N VAL A 5 -5.18 -10.25 4.40
CA VAL A 5 -4.17 -10.99 5.16
C VAL A 5 -2.80 -10.46 4.75
N LYS A 6 -1.92 -10.15 5.71
CA LYS A 6 -0.57 -9.62 5.49
C LYS A 6 0.47 -10.41 6.25
N LEU A 7 1.33 -11.11 5.52
CA LEU A 7 2.41 -11.93 6.06
C LEU A 7 3.76 -11.33 5.69
N ARG A 8 4.69 -11.31 6.64
CA ARG A 8 6.06 -10.84 6.48
C ARG A 8 6.97 -12.01 6.14
N LEU A 9 7.79 -11.85 5.11
CA LEU A 9 8.86 -12.80 4.79
C LEU A 9 10.20 -12.25 5.31
N PRO A 10 11.08 -13.11 5.84
CA PRO A 10 12.28 -12.66 6.55
C PRO A 10 13.35 -12.05 5.63
N ASP A 11 13.49 -12.56 4.40
CA ASP A 11 14.58 -12.18 3.49
C ASP A 11 14.26 -12.49 2.01
N ALA A 12 15.22 -12.12 1.16
CA ALA A 12 15.14 -12.27 -0.30
C ALA A 12 15.11 -13.74 -0.75
N ASP A 13 15.82 -14.64 -0.06
CA ASP A 13 15.87 -16.06 -0.42
C ASP A 13 14.52 -16.72 -0.16
N VAL A 14 13.86 -16.34 0.94
CA VAL A 14 12.50 -16.81 1.25
C VAL A 14 11.48 -16.24 0.27
N HIS A 15 11.59 -14.97 -0.08
CA HIS A 15 10.77 -14.34 -1.11
C HIS A 15 10.93 -15.06 -2.47
N GLN A 16 12.15 -15.36 -2.90
CA GLN A 16 12.41 -16.06 -4.16
C GLN A 16 11.81 -17.47 -4.15
N ARG A 17 12.03 -18.24 -3.09
CA ARG A 17 11.44 -19.60 -2.97
C ARG A 17 9.91 -19.58 -3.04
N LEU A 18 9.27 -18.58 -2.43
CA LEU A 18 7.83 -18.43 -2.51
C LEU A 18 7.38 -18.03 -3.93
N SER A 19 8.11 -17.13 -4.58
CA SER A 19 7.87 -16.78 -5.98
C SER A 19 7.94 -17.99 -6.90
N ASP A 20 8.96 -18.85 -6.72
CA ASP A 20 9.12 -20.10 -7.49
C ASP A 20 7.95 -21.07 -7.26
N ALA A 21 7.49 -21.21 -6.01
CA ALA A 21 6.33 -22.04 -5.66
C ALA A 21 5.02 -21.51 -6.25
N LEU A 22 4.90 -20.19 -6.39
CA LEU A 22 3.72 -19.52 -6.95
C LEU A 22 3.79 -19.34 -8.48
N ALA A 23 4.92 -19.63 -9.12
CA ALA A 23 5.13 -19.41 -10.56
C ALA A 23 4.01 -19.97 -11.47
N PRO A 24 3.42 -21.15 -11.21
CA PRO A 24 2.30 -21.66 -12.02
C PRO A 24 1.03 -20.79 -12.00
N TYR A 25 0.91 -19.88 -11.03
CA TYR A 25 -0.25 -19.03 -10.80
C TYR A 25 -0.01 -17.57 -11.20
N HIS A 26 1.18 -17.25 -11.72
CA HIS A 26 1.57 -15.87 -12.03
C HIS A 26 0.65 -15.25 -13.08
N LEU A 27 0.17 -14.05 -12.80
CA LEU A 27 -0.60 -13.24 -13.74
C LEU A 27 0.27 -12.16 -14.38
N LEU A 28 0.90 -11.35 -13.54
CA LEU A 28 1.61 -10.14 -13.96
C LEU A 28 2.50 -9.62 -12.83
N THR A 29 3.41 -8.71 -13.18
CA THR A 29 4.27 -8.01 -12.23
C THR A 29 4.22 -6.52 -12.52
N HIS A 30 3.96 -5.72 -11.48
CA HIS A 30 3.92 -4.27 -11.55
C HIS A 30 5.13 -3.63 -10.85
N LEU A 31 5.63 -2.55 -11.42
CA LEU A 31 6.55 -1.63 -10.77
C LEU A 31 5.74 -0.45 -10.20
N GLN A 32 5.79 -0.27 -8.89
CA GLN A 32 5.05 0.77 -8.19
C GLN A 32 5.99 1.80 -7.58
N GLU A 33 5.65 3.07 -7.71
CA GLU A 33 6.22 4.18 -6.94
C GLU A 33 5.12 4.78 -6.06
N ASN A 34 5.29 4.74 -4.75
CA ASN A 34 4.31 5.22 -3.78
C ASN A 34 4.81 6.53 -3.17
N LEU A 35 4.15 7.65 -3.46
CA LEU A 35 4.40 8.95 -2.85
C LEU A 35 3.29 9.30 -1.87
N PHE A 36 3.65 9.88 -0.73
CA PHE A 36 2.71 10.20 0.34
C PHE A 36 2.66 11.69 0.60
N PHE A 37 1.49 12.16 0.99
CA PHE A 37 1.23 13.57 1.21
C PHE A 37 0.49 13.75 2.54
N ASP A 38 0.74 14.89 3.18
CA ASP A 38 0.02 15.34 4.36
C ASP A 38 -0.13 16.86 4.30
N GLY A 39 -1.00 17.41 5.13
CA GLY A 39 -0.98 18.84 5.39
C GLY A 39 0.31 19.22 6.13
N ALA A 40 0.73 20.48 5.97
CA ALA A 40 1.98 20.98 6.54
C ALA A 40 2.07 20.85 8.07
N ALA A 41 0.94 20.70 8.78
CA ALA A 41 0.88 20.49 10.22
C ALA A 41 0.58 19.04 10.63
N GLY A 42 0.56 18.08 9.68
CA GLY A 42 0.25 16.68 9.96
C GLY A 42 -1.25 16.41 10.15
N GLU A 43 -2.10 17.13 9.44
CA GLU A 43 -3.57 17.07 9.59
C GLU A 43 -4.15 15.67 9.30
N LEU A 44 -3.61 14.94 8.32
CA LEU A 44 -4.02 13.57 8.03
C LEU A 44 -3.46 12.59 9.06
N SER A 45 -2.15 12.66 9.32
CA SER A 45 -1.48 11.74 10.24
C SER A 45 -1.99 11.84 11.67
N SER A 46 -2.30 13.04 12.17
CA SER A 46 -2.92 13.27 13.48
C SER A 46 -4.31 12.61 13.64
N ARG A 47 -4.92 12.22 12.52
CA ARG A 47 -6.23 11.55 12.45
C ARG A 47 -6.14 10.15 11.85
N PHE A 48 -4.94 9.57 11.84
CA PHE A 48 -4.68 8.22 11.32
C PHE A 48 -5.17 8.02 9.88
N ALA A 49 -5.00 9.06 9.06
CA ALA A 49 -5.27 9.04 7.63
C ALA A 49 -3.97 9.15 6.82
N VAL A 50 -3.97 8.52 5.65
CA VAL A 50 -2.83 8.46 4.74
C VAL A 50 -3.34 8.78 3.34
N LEU A 51 -2.80 9.84 2.75
CA LEU A 51 -3.02 10.19 1.35
C LEU A 51 -1.81 9.72 0.54
N ARG A 52 -2.06 8.95 -0.51
CA ARG A 52 -1.03 8.38 -1.38
C ARG A 52 -1.35 8.67 -2.83
N ILE A 53 -0.31 8.96 -3.61
CA ILE A 53 -0.33 8.83 -5.07
C ILE A 53 0.61 7.67 -5.43
N ARG A 54 0.09 6.69 -6.17
CA ARG A 54 0.84 5.54 -6.66
C ARG A 54 0.93 5.59 -8.17
N PHE A 55 2.16 5.54 -8.69
CA PHE A 55 2.43 5.36 -10.12
C PHE A 55 2.75 3.91 -10.42
N TYR A 56 2.26 3.40 -11.55
CA TYR A 56 2.53 2.06 -12.04
C TYR A 56 3.32 2.13 -13.35
N ASP A 57 4.31 1.25 -13.50
CA ASP A 57 4.96 0.88 -14.76
C ASP A 57 5.41 2.09 -15.60
N ALA A 58 6.22 2.96 -15.00
CA ALA A 58 6.70 4.20 -15.62
C ALA A 58 5.56 5.12 -16.11
N ASP A 59 4.61 5.40 -15.21
CA ASP A 59 3.48 6.33 -15.40
C ASP A 59 2.38 5.82 -16.35
N ALA A 60 2.33 4.51 -16.61
CA ALA A 60 1.25 3.90 -17.39
C ALA A 60 -0.12 4.03 -16.70
N ARG A 61 -0.14 4.09 -15.36
CA ARG A 61 -1.33 4.31 -14.54
C ARG A 61 -0.96 5.07 -13.27
N CYS A 62 -1.86 5.93 -12.80
CA CYS A 62 -1.69 6.68 -11.56
C CYS A 62 -2.97 6.61 -10.73
N VAL A 63 -2.83 6.21 -9.46
CA VAL A 63 -3.94 6.05 -8.51
C VAL A 63 -3.70 6.96 -7.33
N ILE A 64 -4.69 7.78 -6.98
CA ILE A 64 -4.74 8.46 -5.69
C ILE A 64 -5.58 7.63 -4.72
N SER A 65 -5.11 7.47 -3.48
CA SER A 65 -5.87 6.78 -2.44
C SER A 65 -5.85 7.51 -1.10
N LEU A 66 -6.97 7.41 -0.40
CA LEU A 66 -7.12 7.84 0.98
C LEU A 66 -7.43 6.60 1.84
N LYS A 67 -6.47 6.23 2.69
CA LYS A 67 -6.64 5.19 3.71
C LYS A 67 -6.87 5.85 5.06
N ALA A 68 -7.88 5.44 5.81
CA ALA A 68 -8.17 5.93 7.15
C ALA A 68 -8.60 4.81 8.10
N LYS A 69 -8.50 5.06 9.41
CA LYS A 69 -8.95 4.13 10.48
C LYS A 69 -8.38 2.72 10.33
N ALA A 70 -7.12 2.61 9.94
CA ALA A 70 -6.46 1.33 9.76
C ALA A 70 -6.31 0.59 11.10
N SER A 71 -6.52 -0.72 11.06
CA SER A 71 -6.14 -1.66 12.12
C SER A 71 -5.39 -2.84 11.51
N LEU A 72 -4.41 -3.37 12.23
CA LEU A 72 -3.62 -4.54 11.83
C LEU A 72 -3.38 -5.39 13.07
N VAL A 73 -4.03 -6.55 13.14
CA VAL A 73 -3.97 -7.44 14.30
C VAL A 73 -3.94 -8.88 13.80
N GLY A 74 -2.98 -9.68 14.30
CA GLY A 74 -2.89 -11.11 13.97
C GLY A 74 -2.71 -11.40 12.48
N GLY A 75 -2.04 -10.49 11.76
CA GLY A 75 -1.80 -10.59 10.31
C GLY A 75 -3.00 -10.23 9.44
N VAL A 76 -4.07 -9.65 10.00
CA VAL A 76 -5.22 -9.18 9.22
C VAL A 76 -5.32 -7.66 9.32
N SER A 77 -5.21 -6.98 8.18
CA SER A 77 -5.46 -5.54 8.08
C SER A 77 -6.91 -5.26 7.74
N ARG A 78 -7.44 -4.19 8.33
CA ARG A 78 -8.75 -3.63 8.00
C ARG A 78 -8.60 -2.13 7.87
N VAL A 79 -8.98 -1.58 6.72
CA VAL A 79 -8.81 -0.16 6.44
C VAL A 79 -10.04 0.40 5.71
N GLU A 80 -10.43 1.62 6.07
CA GLU A 80 -11.33 2.40 5.26
C GLU A 80 -10.52 3.01 4.11
N GLU A 81 -10.54 2.35 2.96
CA GLU A 81 -9.87 2.83 1.76
C GLU A 81 -10.84 3.28 0.70
N ASP A 82 -10.40 4.31 -0.01
CA ASP A 82 -11.03 4.87 -1.16
C ASP A 82 -9.95 5.16 -2.22
N GLU A 83 -10.09 4.64 -3.43
CA GLU A 83 -9.10 4.76 -4.52
C GLU A 83 -9.71 5.30 -5.82
N GLU A 84 -8.98 6.15 -6.53
CA GLU A 84 -9.41 6.78 -7.78
C GLU A 84 -8.24 6.84 -8.76
N ASP A 85 -8.48 6.43 -10.01
CA ASP A 85 -7.54 6.68 -11.10
C ASP A 85 -7.50 8.18 -11.44
N ILE A 86 -6.30 8.73 -11.57
CA ILE A 86 -6.07 10.11 -12.00
C ILE A 86 -5.09 10.12 -13.18
N ASP A 87 -5.07 11.23 -13.92
CA ASP A 87 -4.07 11.45 -14.96
C ASP A 87 -2.65 11.38 -14.37
N PRO A 88 -1.75 10.50 -14.85
CA PRO A 88 -0.37 10.46 -14.40
C PRO A 88 0.36 11.81 -14.49
N ALA A 89 0.07 12.63 -15.49
CA ALA A 89 0.63 13.97 -15.62
C ALA A 89 0.19 14.89 -14.47
N LEU A 90 -1.07 14.79 -14.03
CA LEU A 90 -1.56 15.48 -12.85
C LEU A 90 -0.86 14.96 -11.59
N GLY A 91 -0.73 13.64 -11.44
CA GLY A 91 -0.01 13.03 -10.33
C GLY A 91 1.43 13.53 -10.21
N ARG A 92 2.17 13.56 -11.34
CA ARG A 92 3.55 14.07 -11.39
C ARG A 92 3.63 15.56 -11.09
N ALA A 93 2.67 16.35 -11.56
CA ALA A 93 2.58 17.76 -11.23
C ALA A 93 2.36 17.98 -9.72
N CYS A 94 1.50 17.20 -9.08
CA CYS A 94 1.30 17.21 -7.63
C CYS A 94 2.54 16.76 -6.85
N ALA A 95 3.29 15.78 -7.37
CA ALA A 95 4.54 15.34 -6.76
C ALA A 95 5.63 16.42 -6.81
N ALA A 96 5.72 17.14 -7.93
CA ALA A 96 6.68 18.24 -8.11
C ALA A 96 6.29 19.51 -7.33
N ASP A 97 4.98 19.79 -7.24
CA ASP A 97 4.42 20.93 -6.53
C ASP A 97 3.17 20.48 -5.72
N PRO A 98 3.34 20.10 -4.45
CA PRO A 98 2.25 19.62 -3.60
C PRO A 98 1.10 20.62 -3.43
N LEU A 99 1.30 21.91 -3.68
CA LEU A 99 0.22 22.91 -3.62
C LEU A 99 -0.90 22.60 -4.62
N ARG A 100 -0.56 21.94 -5.74
CA ARG A 100 -1.52 21.53 -6.78
C ARG A 100 -2.50 20.45 -6.34
N LEU A 101 -2.25 19.76 -5.22
CA LEU A 101 -3.20 18.79 -4.66
C LEU A 101 -4.54 19.43 -4.31
N ALA A 102 -4.53 20.67 -3.79
CA ALA A 102 -5.76 21.37 -3.49
C ALA A 102 -6.59 21.63 -4.76
N ASP A 103 -5.93 21.99 -5.87
CA ASP A 103 -6.57 22.23 -7.16
C ASP A 103 -7.13 20.94 -7.78
N ALA A 104 -6.49 19.80 -7.51
CA ALA A 104 -6.97 18.49 -7.95
C ALA A 104 -8.36 18.15 -7.39
N ALA A 105 -8.87 18.82 -6.35
CA ALA A 105 -10.25 18.66 -5.89
C ALA A 105 -11.30 19.06 -6.94
N ALA A 106 -10.95 19.84 -7.96
CA ALA A 106 -11.85 20.14 -9.07
C ALA A 106 -12.23 18.87 -9.86
N SER A 107 -11.31 17.91 -10.00
CA SER A 107 -11.51 16.67 -10.75
C SER A 107 -11.60 15.44 -9.84
N SER A 108 -10.76 15.33 -8.81
CA SER A 108 -10.69 14.16 -7.92
C SER A 108 -11.74 14.17 -6.82
N ARG A 109 -12.52 13.08 -6.73
CA ARG A 109 -13.46 12.84 -5.61
C ARG A 109 -12.73 12.63 -4.29
N ILE A 110 -11.55 12.01 -4.32
CA ILE A 110 -10.74 11.78 -3.12
C ILE A 110 -10.22 13.10 -2.57
N MET A 111 -9.70 14.00 -3.41
CA MET A 111 -9.25 15.30 -2.91
C MET A 111 -10.39 16.16 -2.37
N ARG A 112 -11.59 16.11 -2.98
CA ARG A 112 -12.79 16.73 -2.39
C ARG A 112 -13.08 16.19 -0.99
N ARG A 113 -12.98 14.88 -0.82
CA ARG A 113 -13.18 14.21 0.46
C ARG A 113 -12.13 14.62 1.49
N VAL A 114 -10.85 14.63 1.12
CA VAL A 114 -9.73 15.08 1.94
C VAL A 114 -9.96 16.50 2.46
N LEU A 115 -10.27 17.46 1.57
CA LEU A 115 -10.51 18.85 1.97
C LEU A 115 -11.75 18.99 2.86
N LYS A 116 -12.82 18.24 2.58
CA LYS A 116 -14.05 18.28 3.38
C LYS A 116 -13.87 17.68 4.77
N GLU A 117 -13.19 16.55 4.87
CA GLU A 117 -13.08 15.79 6.12
C GLU A 117 -11.95 16.27 7.02
N PHE A 118 -10.86 16.79 6.45
CA PHE A 118 -9.63 17.15 7.17
C PHE A 118 -9.26 18.64 7.04
N GLY A 119 -9.93 19.39 6.17
CA GLY A 119 -9.64 20.82 5.94
C GLY A 119 -10.47 21.81 6.76
N SER A 120 -11.23 21.35 7.77
CA SER A 120 -12.29 22.09 8.48
C SER A 120 -11.89 23.43 9.12
N ASP A 121 -10.60 23.74 9.24
CA ASP A 121 -10.11 25.02 9.79
C ASP A 121 -9.60 26.01 8.73
N GLY A 122 -9.78 25.72 7.44
CA GLY A 122 -9.26 26.53 6.32
C GLY A 122 -7.73 26.50 6.18
N LYS A 123 -7.04 25.69 7.01
CA LYS A 123 -5.57 25.59 7.08
C LYS A 123 -4.98 24.54 6.14
N MET A 124 -5.71 23.46 5.86
CA MET A 124 -5.20 22.37 5.02
C MET A 124 -5.35 22.69 3.51
N ARG A 125 -4.70 23.77 3.09
CA ARG A 125 -4.45 24.11 1.68
C ARG A 125 -2.99 23.96 1.31
N SER A 126 -2.09 23.98 2.29
CA SER A 126 -0.68 23.66 2.10
C SER A 126 -0.46 22.17 2.36
N PHE A 127 -0.25 21.42 1.29
CA PHE A 127 0.23 20.04 1.37
C PHE A 127 1.75 20.02 1.28
N VAL A 128 2.34 18.97 1.84
CA VAL A 128 3.76 18.63 1.66
C VAL A 128 3.86 17.21 1.12
N CYS A 129 4.85 16.97 0.27
CA CYS A 129 5.24 15.62 -0.11
C CYS A 129 6.14 15.06 1.00
N LEU A 130 5.74 13.93 1.59
CA LEU A 130 6.52 13.24 2.62
C LEU A 130 7.67 12.41 2.03
N GLY A 131 7.74 12.31 0.71
CA GLY A 131 8.56 11.34 0.00
C GLY A 131 7.80 10.02 -0.19
N GLY A 132 8.55 8.95 -0.43
CA GLY A 132 7.96 7.68 -0.82
C GLY A 132 8.95 6.53 -0.91
N PHE A 133 8.48 5.43 -1.49
CA PHE A 133 9.27 4.22 -1.72
C PHE A 133 8.79 3.48 -2.96
N ARG A 134 9.63 2.57 -3.46
CA ARG A 134 9.30 1.71 -4.60
C ARG A 134 8.86 0.33 -4.13
N ASN A 135 7.98 -0.30 -4.89
CA ASN A 135 7.52 -1.66 -4.63
C ASN A 135 7.43 -2.43 -5.95
N VAL A 136 7.97 -3.64 -5.98
CA VAL A 136 7.71 -4.60 -7.07
C VAL A 136 6.65 -5.55 -6.56
N ARG A 137 5.53 -5.66 -7.28
CA ARG A 137 4.41 -6.52 -6.91
C ARG A 137 4.18 -7.58 -7.97
N ALA A 138 4.36 -8.84 -7.62
CA ALA A 138 3.92 -9.96 -8.44
C ALA A 138 2.51 -10.38 -8.00
N VAL A 139 1.60 -10.54 -8.97
CA VAL A 139 0.19 -10.88 -8.72
C VAL A 139 -0.07 -12.29 -9.23
N TYR A 140 -0.78 -13.09 -8.44
CA TYR A 140 -1.06 -14.49 -8.73
C TYR A 140 -2.56 -14.81 -8.61
N ALA A 141 -3.12 -15.49 -9.62
CA ALA A 141 -4.46 -16.07 -9.57
C ALA A 141 -4.37 -17.42 -8.85
N TRP A 142 -4.78 -17.45 -7.59
CA TRP A 142 -4.56 -18.58 -6.72
C TRP A 142 -5.86 -19.33 -6.40
N LYS A 143 -5.73 -20.36 -5.56
CA LYS A 143 -6.79 -21.29 -5.17
C LYS A 143 -8.08 -20.55 -4.79
N GLU A 144 -9.20 -21.14 -5.14
CA GLU A 144 -10.54 -20.65 -4.74
C GLU A 144 -10.84 -19.20 -5.19
N GLY A 145 -10.19 -18.73 -6.25
CA GLY A 145 -10.37 -17.38 -6.78
C GLY A 145 -9.68 -16.29 -5.97
N LEU A 146 -8.83 -16.66 -5.00
CA LEU A 146 -8.01 -15.71 -4.26
C LEU A 146 -6.95 -15.08 -5.17
N THR A 147 -6.66 -13.81 -4.94
CA THR A 147 -5.55 -13.11 -5.59
C THR A 147 -4.46 -12.87 -4.56
N LEU A 148 -3.26 -13.37 -4.85
CA LEU A 148 -2.09 -13.13 -3.99
C LEU A 148 -1.23 -12.03 -4.58
N GLU A 149 -0.70 -11.19 -3.70
CA GLU A 149 0.24 -10.13 -4.04
C GLU A 149 1.54 -10.36 -3.26
N LEU A 150 2.60 -10.72 -3.98
CA LEU A 150 3.93 -10.87 -3.42
C LEU A 150 4.74 -9.59 -3.66
N ASP A 151 5.12 -8.93 -2.58
CA ASP A 151 5.73 -7.62 -2.59
C ASP A 151 7.21 -7.66 -2.21
N GLU A 152 8.01 -6.96 -3.00
CA GLU A 152 9.36 -6.51 -2.68
C GLU A 152 9.36 -4.98 -2.56
N THR A 153 9.32 -4.49 -1.33
CA THR A 153 9.32 -3.06 -1.03
C THR A 153 10.72 -2.55 -0.74
N ARG A 154 11.16 -1.56 -1.51
CA ARG A 154 12.48 -0.95 -1.45
C ARG A 154 12.38 0.45 -0.85
N TYR A 155 12.83 0.58 0.40
CA TYR A 155 13.05 1.85 1.08
C TYR A 155 14.52 2.26 0.97
N ASP A 156 14.83 3.51 1.29
CA ASP A 156 16.22 3.99 1.32
C ASP A 156 17.07 3.29 2.42
N PHE A 157 16.40 2.78 3.46
CA PHE A 157 17.04 2.14 4.62
C PHE A 157 16.99 0.59 4.58
N GLY A 158 16.47 -0.02 3.51
CA GLY A 158 16.43 -1.47 3.37
C GLY A 158 15.28 -1.98 2.52
N THR A 159 15.29 -3.30 2.29
CA THR A 159 14.26 -4.00 1.52
C THR A 159 13.44 -4.91 2.43
N SER A 160 12.19 -5.11 2.05
CA SER A 160 11.12 -5.62 2.88
C SER A 160 10.22 -6.50 2.02
N TYR A 161 9.86 -7.68 2.50
CA TYR A 161 9.14 -8.67 1.70
C TYR A 161 7.84 -9.07 2.37
N GLU A 162 6.73 -9.00 1.64
CA GLU A 162 5.40 -9.28 2.20
C GLU A 162 4.56 -10.10 1.21
N LEU A 163 3.69 -10.96 1.74
CA LEU A 163 2.64 -11.62 0.99
C LEU A 163 1.29 -11.08 1.48
N GLU A 164 0.50 -10.55 0.56
CA GLU A 164 -0.82 -9.97 0.83
C GLU A 164 -1.91 -10.76 0.08
N CYS A 165 -3.09 -10.83 0.68
CA CYS A 165 -4.29 -11.41 0.06
C CYS A 165 -5.53 -10.65 0.54
N GLU A 166 -6.11 -9.84 -0.35
CA GLU A 166 -7.41 -9.20 -0.10
C GLU A 166 -8.52 -10.26 -0.13
N THR A 167 -9.44 -10.22 0.84
CA THR A 167 -10.50 -11.22 0.97
C THR A 167 -11.65 -10.75 1.85
N THR A 168 -12.85 -11.25 1.58
CA THR A 168 -14.00 -11.10 2.48
C THR A 168 -14.00 -12.10 3.63
N ASP A 169 -13.19 -13.16 3.54
CA ASP A 169 -13.05 -14.21 4.56
C ASP A 169 -11.56 -14.37 4.96
N PRO A 170 -11.06 -13.51 5.87
CA PRO A 170 -9.65 -13.48 6.24
C PRO A 170 -9.20 -14.73 7.01
N GLU A 171 -10.07 -15.36 7.79
CA GLU A 171 -9.70 -16.55 8.57
C GLU A 171 -9.45 -17.74 7.65
N LYS A 172 -10.34 -17.96 6.67
CA LYS A 172 -10.16 -19.03 5.68
C LYS A 172 -8.95 -18.77 4.78
N ALA A 173 -8.78 -17.54 4.27
CA ALA A 173 -7.64 -17.22 3.43
C ALA A 173 -6.31 -17.40 4.20
N LYS A 174 -6.29 -17.01 5.48
CA LYS A 174 -5.16 -17.22 6.36
C LYS A 174 -4.84 -18.71 6.53
N GLU A 175 -5.82 -19.55 6.86
CA GLU A 175 -5.60 -20.99 6.99
C GLU A 175 -5.00 -21.62 5.71
N LEU A 176 -5.54 -21.25 4.54
CA LEU A 176 -5.04 -21.71 3.25
C LEU A 176 -3.60 -21.25 2.98
N LEU A 177 -3.30 -19.98 3.24
CA LEU A 177 -1.97 -19.40 3.08
C LEU A 177 -0.96 -20.06 4.02
N GLU A 178 -1.27 -20.16 5.30
CA GLU A 178 -0.36 -20.75 6.30
C GLU A 178 -0.06 -22.22 5.98
N SER A 179 -1.07 -22.97 5.55
CA SER A 179 -0.91 -24.36 5.10
C SER A 179 0.02 -24.45 3.90
N PHE A 180 -0.20 -23.60 2.88
CA PHE A 180 0.64 -23.57 1.69
C PHE A 180 2.09 -23.17 2.00
N LEU A 181 2.31 -22.14 2.83
CA LEU A 181 3.64 -21.70 3.24
C LEU A 181 4.37 -22.81 4.01
N LYS A 182 3.67 -23.51 4.90
CA LYS A 182 4.22 -24.64 5.67
C LYS A 182 4.60 -25.82 4.76
N GLU A 183 3.74 -26.21 3.83
CA GLU A 183 4.00 -27.29 2.86
C GLU A 183 5.25 -27.01 2.00
N ASN A 184 5.50 -25.73 1.69
CA ASN A 184 6.65 -25.30 0.89
C ASN A 184 7.87 -24.89 1.72
N GLY A 185 7.84 -25.05 3.05
CA GLY A 185 8.97 -24.69 3.92
C GLY A 185 9.32 -23.20 3.88
N ILE A 186 8.31 -22.34 3.72
CA ILE A 186 8.43 -20.87 3.66
C ILE A 186 8.17 -20.31 5.07
N PRO A 187 9.21 -19.83 5.79
CA PRO A 187 9.01 -19.15 7.06
C PRO A 187 8.36 -17.78 6.84
N TYR A 188 7.48 -17.40 7.75
CA TYR A 188 6.80 -16.11 7.74
C TYR A 188 6.51 -15.64 9.17
N ALA A 189 6.19 -14.36 9.32
CA ALA A 189 5.57 -13.77 10.50
C ALA A 189 4.30 -13.01 10.11
N TYR A 190 3.45 -12.67 11.08
CA TYR A 190 2.38 -11.72 10.82
C TYR A 190 2.95 -10.31 10.73
N SER A 191 2.52 -9.54 9.74
CA SER A 191 2.93 -8.15 9.65
C SER A 191 2.33 -7.36 10.81
N GLU A 192 3.16 -6.60 11.53
CA GLU A 192 2.72 -5.76 12.66
C GLU A 192 2.60 -4.27 12.28
N ALA A 193 3.15 -3.89 11.14
CA ALA A 193 3.13 -2.52 10.63
C ALA A 193 2.79 -2.49 9.14
N SER A 194 2.16 -1.40 8.69
CA SER A 194 1.99 -1.16 7.25
C SER A 194 3.28 -0.66 6.61
N LYS A 195 3.42 -0.82 5.30
CA LYS A 195 4.53 -0.25 4.53
C LYS A 195 4.73 1.26 4.77
N PHE A 196 3.63 2.01 4.90
CA PHE A 196 3.69 3.44 5.24
C PHE A 196 4.23 3.67 6.65
N ALA A 197 3.82 2.86 7.64
CA ALA A 197 4.35 2.97 8.99
C ALA A 197 5.86 2.66 9.04
N VAL A 198 6.32 1.64 8.31
CA VAL A 198 7.75 1.33 8.14
C VAL A 198 8.49 2.50 7.51
N PHE A 199 7.96 3.05 6.41
CA PHE A 199 8.52 4.24 5.75
C PHE A 199 8.69 5.42 6.71
N ARG A 200 7.64 5.75 7.47
CA ARG A 200 7.67 6.86 8.44
C ARG A 200 8.62 6.61 9.61
N ALA A 201 8.86 5.35 9.98
CA ALA A 201 9.82 4.99 11.03
C ALA A 201 11.29 5.16 10.60
N GLY A 202 11.57 5.21 9.30
CA GLY A 202 12.94 5.39 8.77
C GLY A 202 13.86 4.20 9.03
N LYS A 203 13.30 3.03 9.34
CA LYS A 203 14.00 1.76 9.60
C LYS A 203 13.08 0.58 9.36
N LEU A 204 13.65 -0.58 9.09
CA LEU A 204 12.88 -1.82 9.03
C LEU A 204 12.27 -2.09 10.41
N LEU A 205 10.97 -2.37 10.42
CA LEU A 205 10.24 -2.84 11.60
C LEU A 205 10.15 -4.37 11.55
N PRO A 206 9.98 -5.02 12.73
CA PRO A 206 9.73 -6.46 12.80
C PRO A 206 8.55 -6.92 11.93
#